data_AF-A0A1Q5BNH9-F1
#
_entry.id   AF-A0A1Q5BNH9-F1
#
_cell.length_a   1.000
_cell.length_b   1.000
_cell.length_c   1.000
_cell.angle_alpha   90.00
_cell.angle_beta   90.00
_cell.angle_gamma   90.00
#
_symmetry.space_group_name_H-M   'P 1'
#
loop_
_entity.id
_entity.type
_entity.pdbx_description
1 polymer ?
#
loop_
_entity_poly.entity_id
_entity_poly.type
_entity_poly.pdbx_seq_one_letter_code
_entity_poly.pdbx_strand_id
1 'polypeptide(L)'
;MFRTRTAAALLTLPLAAATLLATAATPAGAATARPAPSLTCQGKGVDAEALVRARTETVIDAPLSTVWKLQTDVERWPDWQTHVTSMDRLDHGPFRPGSAFRWTTPVPPNPATPATSLDITSTVRQTERGSCIRWTGPAVGEGLHIDGVHVWTFQKVRGGVLVRTEETHTGEQVEADVPYATAILQQGLEAWLDELKTAAEARSC
;
A
#
# COMPACT_ATOMS: atom_id res chain seq x y z
N MET A 1 69.46 -42.95 -53.16
CA MET A 1 69.41 -44.20 -53.96
C MET A 1 68.11 -44.91 -53.64
N PHE A 2 67.26 -45.07 -54.66
CA PHE A 2 66.29 -46.14 -54.90
C PHE A 2 65.65 -46.94 -53.73
N ARG A 3 64.31 -47.00 -53.81
CA ARG A 3 63.44 -48.22 -53.72
C ARG A 3 63.17 -48.78 -52.30
N THR A 4 62.01 -49.32 -51.93
CA THR A 4 60.71 -49.64 -52.58
C THR A 4 59.73 -50.08 -51.48
N ARG A 5 58.42 -49.81 -51.68
CA ARG A 5 57.24 -50.73 -51.62
C ARG A 5 57.10 -51.78 -50.49
N THR A 6 55.94 -52.20 -49.98
CA THR A 6 54.48 -51.88 -49.97
C THR A 6 53.83 -52.94 -49.07
N ALA A 7 52.60 -52.66 -48.61
CA ALA A 7 51.48 -53.56 -48.23
C ALA A 7 51.12 -53.45 -46.73
N ALA A 8 50.07 -52.74 -46.33
CA ALA A 8 48.62 -53.01 -46.46
C ALA A 8 48.10 -54.05 -45.45
N ALA A 9 47.35 -53.60 -44.44
CA ALA A 9 46.04 -54.15 -44.06
C ALA A 9 45.42 -53.32 -42.91
N LEU A 10 44.11 -53.16 -43.01
CA LEU A 10 43.18 -52.31 -42.27
C LEU A 10 42.91 -52.78 -40.83
N LEU A 11 42.45 -51.88 -39.95
CA LEU A 11 41.15 -51.99 -39.23
C LEU A 11 41.01 -50.95 -38.09
N THR A 12 40.16 -49.95 -38.34
CA THR A 12 39.14 -49.34 -37.44
C THR A 12 39.52 -48.82 -36.05
N LEU A 13 39.51 -47.48 -35.92
CA LEU A 13 39.28 -46.71 -34.68
C LEU A 13 37.76 -46.68 -34.34
N PRO A 14 37.40 -46.53 -33.05
CA PRO A 14 36.87 -45.23 -32.60
C PRO A 14 37.39 -44.83 -31.21
N LEU A 15 37.94 -43.62 -31.08
CA LEU A 15 37.31 -42.42 -30.48
C LEU A 15 36.83 -42.58 -29.03
N ALA A 16 37.62 -42.01 -28.11
CA ALA A 16 37.27 -41.70 -26.73
C ALA A 16 36.35 -40.47 -26.65
N ALA A 17 35.47 -40.44 -25.65
CA ALA A 17 34.90 -39.19 -25.14
C ALA A 17 34.63 -39.32 -23.64
N ALA A 18 35.42 -38.58 -22.86
CA ALA A 18 35.26 -38.38 -21.42
C ALA A 18 34.05 -37.48 -21.15
N THR A 19 33.16 -37.89 -20.24
CA THR A 19 32.03 -37.09 -19.78
C THR A 19 32.45 -36.20 -18.60
N LEU A 20 32.41 -34.89 -18.82
CA LEU A 20 32.54 -33.86 -17.79
C LEU A 20 31.22 -33.76 -17.01
N LEU A 21 31.26 -33.94 -15.69
CA LEU A 21 30.14 -33.65 -14.79
C LEU A 21 30.03 -32.14 -14.57
N ALA A 22 29.02 -31.51 -15.18
CA ALA A 22 28.61 -30.16 -14.85
C ALA A 22 27.58 -30.23 -13.70
N THR A 23 27.95 -29.73 -12.53
CA THR A 23 27.00 -29.46 -11.43
C THR A 23 26.19 -28.21 -11.77
N ALA A 24 24.96 -28.40 -12.24
CA ALA A 24 24.01 -27.31 -12.42
C ALA A 24 23.58 -26.79 -11.04
N ALA A 25 24.00 -25.57 -10.69
CA ALA A 25 23.39 -24.83 -9.58
C ALA A 25 21.98 -24.41 -10.02
N THR A 26 20.96 -24.88 -9.30
CA THR A 26 19.57 -24.46 -9.51
C THR A 26 19.41 -22.99 -9.09
N PRO A 27 18.84 -22.12 -9.92
CA PRO A 27 18.51 -20.77 -9.50
C PRO A 27 17.43 -20.86 -8.41
N ALA A 28 17.66 -20.20 -7.28
CA ALA A 28 16.66 -20.04 -6.23
C ALA A 28 15.42 -19.37 -6.84
N GLY A 29 14.31 -20.11 -6.92
CA GLY A 29 13.04 -19.59 -7.39
C GLY A 29 12.65 -18.38 -6.55
N ALA A 30 12.42 -17.25 -7.20
CA ALA A 30 11.70 -16.13 -6.59
C ALA A 30 10.34 -16.67 -6.14
N ALA A 31 10.19 -16.92 -4.83
CA ALA A 31 8.89 -17.22 -4.26
C ALA A 31 8.01 -16.02 -4.57
N THR A 32 6.96 -16.23 -5.37
CA THR A 32 5.87 -15.27 -5.49
C THR A 32 5.35 -15.06 -4.07
N ALA A 33 5.65 -13.89 -3.49
CA ALA A 33 5.16 -13.53 -2.18
C ALA A 33 3.63 -13.65 -2.23
N ARG A 34 3.05 -14.54 -1.41
CA ARG A 34 1.60 -14.57 -1.26
C ARG A 34 1.18 -13.15 -0.85
N PRO A 35 0.13 -12.59 -1.47
CA PRO A 35 -0.41 -11.31 -1.04
C PRO A 35 -0.67 -11.39 0.47
N ALA A 36 -0.14 -10.43 1.21
CA ALA A 36 -0.41 -10.35 2.64
C ALA A 36 -1.94 -10.26 2.84
N PRO A 37 -2.49 -10.90 3.89
CA PRO A 37 -3.92 -10.82 4.15
C PRO A 37 -4.31 -9.35 4.32
N SER A 38 -5.52 -9.01 3.85
CA SER A 38 -6.07 -7.66 4.00
C SER A 38 -6.19 -7.28 5.47
N LEU A 39 -5.98 -5.99 5.74
CA LEU A 39 -6.14 -5.40 7.05
C LEU A 39 -7.61 -5.46 7.48
N THR A 40 -7.82 -5.65 8.78
CA THR A 40 -9.16 -5.64 9.36
C THR A 40 -9.17 -4.83 10.66
N CYS A 41 -10.33 -4.24 10.96
CA CYS A 41 -10.65 -3.75 12.29
C CYS A 41 -11.88 -4.48 12.80
N GLN A 42 -11.75 -5.17 13.95
CA GLN A 42 -12.81 -6.02 14.50
C GLN A 42 -13.36 -7.04 13.48
N GLY A 43 -12.46 -7.64 12.69
CA GLY A 43 -12.82 -8.63 11.65
C GLY A 43 -13.46 -8.06 10.39
N LYS A 44 -13.55 -6.72 10.24
CA LYS A 44 -14.06 -6.05 9.04
C LYS A 44 -12.92 -5.38 8.28
N GLY A 45 -12.73 -5.76 7.02
CA GLY A 45 -11.69 -5.23 6.15
C GLY A 45 -12.20 -4.18 5.16
N VAL A 46 -11.37 -3.89 4.16
CA VAL A 46 -11.75 -3.12 2.98
C VAL A 46 -12.77 -3.87 2.11
N ASP A 47 -13.26 -3.26 1.02
CA ASP A 47 -14.12 -3.95 0.07
C ASP A 47 -13.32 -5.03 -0.68
N ALA A 48 -13.73 -6.29 -0.58
CA ALA A 48 -13.03 -7.43 -1.16
C ALA A 48 -13.07 -7.42 -2.70
N GLU A 49 -14.14 -6.87 -3.29
CA GLU A 49 -14.41 -6.89 -4.73
C GLU A 49 -13.92 -5.63 -5.46
N ALA A 50 -13.52 -4.60 -4.70
CA ALA A 50 -13.01 -3.36 -5.28
C ALA A 50 -11.73 -3.59 -6.10
N LEU A 51 -11.72 -3.08 -7.33
CA LEU A 51 -10.61 -3.19 -8.27
C LEU A 51 -9.46 -2.25 -7.91
N VAL A 52 -9.79 -1.05 -7.42
CA VAL A 52 -8.81 -0.05 -6.99
C VAL A 52 -8.51 -0.27 -5.50
N ARG A 53 -7.27 -0.65 -5.21
CA ARG A 53 -6.81 -0.96 -3.85
C ARG A 53 -5.35 -0.61 -3.67
N ALA A 54 -5.02 0.03 -2.55
CA ALA A 54 -3.65 0.28 -2.17
C ALA A 54 -3.40 -0.07 -0.70
N ARG A 55 -2.14 -0.37 -0.37
CA ARG A 55 -1.71 -0.67 0.99
C ARG A 55 -0.29 -0.17 1.20
N THR A 56 -0.05 0.40 2.37
CA THR A 56 1.30 0.77 2.81
C THR A 56 1.44 0.62 4.32
N GLU A 57 2.67 0.57 4.79
CA GLU A 57 3.01 0.46 6.20
C GLU A 57 4.35 1.13 6.51
N THR A 58 4.48 1.64 7.74
CA THR A 58 5.73 2.21 8.23
C THR A 58 5.86 2.01 9.74
N VAL A 59 7.10 2.00 10.24
CA VAL A 59 7.37 2.05 11.68
C VAL A 59 7.61 3.51 12.06
N ILE A 60 6.85 3.97 13.05
CA ILE A 60 6.91 5.32 13.60
C ILE A 60 7.55 5.24 14.98
N ASP A 61 8.68 5.93 15.19
CA ASP A 61 9.42 5.99 16.45
C ASP A 61 8.77 6.98 17.43
N ALA A 62 7.56 6.64 17.86
CA ALA A 62 6.76 7.42 18.80
C ALA A 62 5.90 6.50 19.68
N PRO A 63 5.47 6.97 20.86
CA PRO A 63 4.51 6.22 21.68
C PRO A 63 3.17 6.00 20.93
N LEU A 64 2.57 4.81 21.10
CA LEU A 64 1.24 4.49 20.54
C LEU A 64 0.18 5.56 20.84
N SER A 65 0.20 6.14 22.04
CA SER A 65 -0.73 7.21 22.40
C SER A 65 -0.58 8.45 21.53
N THR A 66 0.63 8.80 21.10
CA THR A 66 0.93 9.95 20.24
C THR A 66 0.42 9.70 18.83
N VAL A 67 0.79 8.57 18.24
CA VAL A 67 0.36 8.17 16.89
C VAL A 67 -1.15 8.06 16.81
N TRP A 68 -1.76 7.37 17.79
CA TRP A 68 -3.21 7.22 17.87
C TRP A 68 -3.93 8.56 17.99
N LYS A 69 -3.42 9.47 18.83
CA LYS A 69 -4.00 10.80 19.00
C LYS A 69 -3.94 11.60 17.70
N LEU A 70 -2.81 11.60 17.00
CA LEU A 70 -2.69 12.31 15.72
C LEU A 70 -3.69 11.80 14.68
N GLN A 71 -3.84 10.49 14.56
CA GLN A 71 -4.79 9.93 13.60
C GLN A 71 -6.25 10.19 14.00
N THR A 72 -6.59 10.18 15.28
CA THR A 72 -8.01 10.28 15.73
C THR A 72 -8.47 11.68 16.10
N ASP A 73 -7.56 12.62 16.32
CA ASP A 73 -7.84 14.05 16.51
C ASP A 73 -8.03 14.72 15.15
N VAL A 74 -9.10 14.33 14.45
CA VAL A 74 -9.34 14.68 13.04
C VAL A 74 -9.35 16.19 12.82
N GLU A 75 -9.90 16.95 13.76
CA GLU A 75 -9.96 18.42 13.75
C GLU A 75 -8.58 19.08 13.64
N ARG A 76 -7.51 18.36 14.03
CA ARG A 76 -6.12 18.82 13.94
C ARG A 76 -5.35 18.26 12.76
N TRP A 77 -5.96 17.48 11.87
CA TRP A 77 -5.28 17.01 10.66
C TRP A 77 -4.67 18.16 9.84
N PRO A 78 -5.35 19.32 9.63
CA PRO A 78 -4.75 20.45 8.91
C PRO A 78 -3.45 20.99 9.53
N ASP A 79 -3.19 20.74 10.83
CA ASP A 79 -1.98 21.23 11.51
C ASP A 79 -0.71 20.46 11.10
N TRP A 80 -0.85 19.24 10.55
CA TRP A 80 0.29 18.36 10.29
C TRP A 80 0.21 17.59 8.97
N GLN A 81 -0.97 17.46 8.38
CA GLN A 81 -1.21 16.75 7.15
C GLN A 81 -1.41 17.76 6.01
N THR A 82 -0.36 18.00 5.22
CA THR A 82 -0.26 19.13 4.28
C THR A 82 -1.39 19.15 3.24
N HIS A 83 -1.88 17.95 2.89
CA HIS A 83 -2.89 17.78 1.86
C HIS A 83 -4.32 17.92 2.39
N VAL A 84 -4.53 18.07 3.70
CA VAL A 84 -5.85 18.33 4.27
C VAL A 84 -6.06 19.84 4.36
N THR A 85 -6.87 20.39 3.45
CA THR A 85 -7.08 21.84 3.33
C THR A 85 -8.24 22.35 4.18
N SER A 86 -9.17 21.48 4.54
CA SER A 86 -10.24 21.80 5.49
C SER A 86 -10.64 20.56 6.28
N MET A 87 -11.16 20.77 7.48
CA MET A 87 -11.72 19.73 8.33
C MET A 87 -12.91 20.29 9.09
N ASP A 88 -14.04 19.58 9.03
CA ASP A 88 -15.26 19.85 9.77
C ASP A 88 -15.74 18.57 10.44
N ARG A 89 -15.84 18.59 11.76
CA ARG A 89 -16.30 17.43 12.51
C ARG A 89 -17.82 17.48 12.65
N LEU A 90 -18.49 16.45 12.13
CA LEU A 90 -19.95 16.41 12.04
C LEU A 90 -20.63 15.85 13.31
N ASP A 91 -19.84 15.37 14.27
CA ASP A 91 -20.30 14.81 15.53
C ASP A 91 -19.60 15.43 16.75
N HIS A 92 -20.21 15.25 17.92
CA HIS A 92 -19.60 15.65 19.20
C HIS A 92 -19.16 14.43 20.01
N GLY A 93 -18.19 14.64 20.91
CA GLY A 93 -17.76 13.65 21.90
C GLY A 93 -16.51 12.86 21.50
N PRO A 94 -16.27 11.67 22.08
CA PRO A 94 -15.11 10.84 21.76
C PRO A 94 -15.18 10.25 20.34
N PHE A 95 -14.03 10.04 19.70
CA PHE A 95 -13.94 9.32 18.43
C PHE A 95 -14.39 7.85 18.62
N ARG A 96 -15.52 7.47 18.02
CA ARG A 96 -16.23 6.21 18.27
C ARG A 96 -16.96 5.71 17.01
N PRO A 97 -17.48 4.47 16.97
CA PRO A 97 -18.33 4.05 15.87
C PRO A 97 -19.50 5.02 15.67
N GLY A 98 -19.72 5.46 14.43
CA GLY A 98 -20.70 6.49 14.07
C GLY A 98 -20.18 7.92 14.09
N SER A 99 -18.96 8.20 14.59
CA SER A 99 -18.32 9.50 14.39
C SER A 99 -18.16 9.79 12.90
N ALA A 100 -18.36 11.05 12.52
CA ALA A 100 -18.32 11.47 11.13
C ALA A 100 -17.63 12.82 11.01
N PHE A 101 -16.87 12.98 9.93
CA PHE A 101 -16.13 14.21 9.64
C PHE A 101 -16.05 14.43 8.14
N ARG A 102 -16.10 15.68 7.75
CA ARG A 102 -16.00 16.16 6.38
C ARG A 102 -14.67 16.86 6.20
N TRP A 103 -13.92 16.50 5.18
CA TRP A 103 -12.60 17.08 4.95
C TRP A 103 -12.31 17.20 3.48
N THR A 104 -11.38 18.10 3.16
CA THR A 104 -11.05 18.43 1.78
C THR A 104 -9.59 18.13 1.50
N THR A 105 -9.32 17.56 0.33
CA THR A 105 -7.95 17.34 -0.17
C THR A 105 -7.86 17.67 -1.66
N PRO A 106 -6.79 18.33 -2.13
CA PRO A 106 -6.58 18.60 -3.54
C PRO A 106 -6.16 17.31 -4.25
N VAL A 107 -6.71 17.10 -5.45
CA VAL A 107 -6.29 16.04 -6.37
C VAL A 107 -5.55 16.70 -7.53
N PRO A 108 -4.28 16.32 -7.79
CA PRO A 108 -3.53 16.87 -8.90
C PRO A 108 -4.22 16.51 -10.23
N PRO A 109 -4.04 17.35 -11.26
CA PRO A 109 -4.57 17.05 -12.59
C PRO A 109 -3.95 15.76 -13.13
N ASN A 110 -4.71 15.03 -13.92
CA ASN A 110 -4.24 13.85 -14.62
C ASN A 110 -4.78 13.81 -16.07
N PRO A 111 -4.34 12.85 -16.91
CA PRO A 111 -4.78 12.79 -18.30
C PRO A 111 -6.30 12.67 -18.50
N ALA A 112 -7.04 12.16 -17.51
CA ALA A 112 -8.48 11.95 -17.56
C ALA A 112 -9.30 13.05 -16.85
N THR A 113 -8.74 13.74 -15.85
CA THR A 113 -9.46 14.75 -15.05
C THR A 113 -8.61 15.99 -14.77
N PRO A 114 -9.18 17.21 -14.87
CA PRO A 114 -8.49 18.43 -14.44
C PRO A 114 -8.19 18.41 -12.94
N ALA A 115 -7.36 19.35 -12.49
CA ALA A 115 -7.11 19.54 -11.06
C ALA A 115 -8.45 19.82 -10.37
N THR A 116 -8.77 19.04 -9.34
CA THR A 116 -10.02 19.17 -8.59
C THR A 116 -9.72 19.11 -7.11
N SER A 117 -10.71 19.45 -6.30
CA SER A 117 -10.71 19.16 -4.88
C SER A 117 -11.69 18.02 -4.60
N LEU A 118 -11.32 17.10 -3.73
CA LEU A 118 -12.24 16.10 -3.19
C LEU A 118 -12.78 16.59 -1.85
N ASP A 119 -14.09 16.62 -1.75
CA ASP A 119 -14.82 16.76 -0.51
C ASP A 119 -15.23 15.38 -0.01
N ILE A 120 -14.67 14.97 1.13
CA ILE A 120 -14.73 13.61 1.63
C ILE A 120 -15.52 13.60 2.93
N THR A 121 -16.59 12.80 3.00
CA THR A 121 -17.32 12.55 4.25
C THR A 121 -16.97 11.16 4.77
N SER A 122 -16.12 11.09 5.79
CA SER A 122 -15.71 9.83 6.40
C SER A 122 -16.59 9.51 7.61
N THR A 123 -17.14 8.31 7.66
CA THR A 123 -17.92 7.78 8.80
C THR A 123 -17.21 6.58 9.40
N VAL A 124 -16.87 6.67 10.69
CA VAL A 124 -16.24 5.59 11.45
C VAL A 124 -17.23 4.43 11.59
N ARG A 125 -16.84 3.25 11.12
CA ARG A 125 -17.65 2.02 11.20
C ARG A 125 -17.16 1.11 12.31
N GLN A 126 -15.85 0.93 12.44
CA GLN A 126 -15.23 0.16 13.52
C GLN A 126 -14.07 0.96 14.08
N THR A 127 -13.86 0.87 15.39
CA THR A 127 -12.66 1.37 16.02
C THR A 127 -12.39 0.61 17.31
N GLU A 128 -11.12 0.28 17.53
CA GLU A 128 -10.61 -0.24 18.78
C GLU A 128 -9.42 0.62 19.19
N ARG A 129 -9.51 1.23 20.38
CA ARG A 129 -8.56 2.26 20.81
C ARG A 129 -7.12 1.75 20.82
N GLY A 130 -6.25 2.40 20.06
CA GLY A 130 -4.83 2.05 19.96
C GLY A 130 -4.56 0.78 19.16
N SER A 131 -5.55 0.22 18.47
CA SER A 131 -5.46 -1.05 17.75
C SER A 131 -5.84 -0.87 16.28
N CYS A 132 -7.05 -0.37 16.01
CA CYS A 132 -7.52 -0.26 14.63
C CYS A 132 -8.62 0.78 14.44
N ILE A 133 -8.77 1.23 13.21
CA ILE A 133 -9.86 2.09 12.76
C ILE A 133 -10.31 1.60 11.39
N ARG A 134 -11.62 1.60 11.16
CA ARG A 134 -12.19 1.45 9.82
C ARG A 134 -13.26 2.53 9.63
N TRP A 135 -13.13 3.31 8.58
CA TRP A 135 -14.16 4.24 8.14
C TRP A 135 -14.50 4.02 6.68
N THR A 136 -15.65 4.57 6.30
CA THR A 136 -16.17 4.53 4.94
C THR A 136 -16.77 5.86 4.57
N GLY A 137 -16.88 6.16 3.29
CA GLY A 137 -17.80 7.18 2.81
C GLY A 137 -17.38 7.76 1.47
N PRO A 138 -18.19 8.70 0.98
CA PRO A 138 -18.00 9.25 -0.35
C PRO A 138 -16.91 10.33 -0.35
N ALA A 139 -16.13 10.36 -1.42
CA ALA A 139 -15.32 11.47 -1.87
C ALA A 139 -15.93 12.03 -3.16
N VAL A 140 -16.30 13.31 -3.16
CA VAL A 140 -16.99 13.97 -4.26
C VAL A 140 -16.18 15.16 -4.75
N GLY A 141 -15.97 15.24 -6.05
CA GLY A 141 -15.34 16.35 -6.74
C GLY A 141 -16.04 16.65 -8.07
N GLU A 142 -15.53 17.61 -8.83
CA GLU A 142 -16.09 17.92 -10.14
C GLU A 142 -15.97 16.70 -11.08
N GLY A 143 -17.12 16.13 -11.47
CA GLY A 143 -17.17 14.94 -12.33
C GLY A 143 -16.70 13.64 -11.67
N LEU A 144 -16.39 13.64 -10.37
CA LEU A 144 -15.79 12.52 -9.66
C LEU A 144 -16.62 12.14 -8.43
N HIS A 145 -16.99 10.86 -8.33
CA HIS A 145 -17.61 10.27 -7.14
C HIS A 145 -16.93 8.95 -6.83
N ILE A 146 -16.41 8.83 -5.61
CA ILE A 146 -15.69 7.65 -5.16
C ILE A 146 -16.28 7.21 -3.83
N ASP A 147 -16.63 5.94 -3.70
CA ASP A 147 -16.92 5.35 -2.40
C ASP A 147 -15.65 4.67 -1.85
N GLY A 148 -15.21 5.11 -0.66
CA GLY A 148 -14.01 4.61 -0.02
C GLY A 148 -14.29 3.69 1.17
N VAL A 149 -13.48 2.64 1.33
CA VAL A 149 -13.35 1.87 2.58
C VAL A 149 -11.89 1.87 3.01
N HIS A 150 -11.61 2.41 4.19
CA HIS A 150 -10.25 2.64 4.65
C HIS A 150 -10.04 2.00 6.02
N VAL A 151 -8.99 1.19 6.13
CA VAL A 151 -8.62 0.46 7.35
C VAL A 151 -7.23 0.84 7.79
N TRP A 152 -7.12 1.19 9.06
CA TRP A 152 -5.87 1.49 9.76
C TRP A 152 -5.65 0.47 10.88
N THR A 153 -4.41 0.03 11.06
CA THR A 153 -3.98 -0.81 12.19
C THR A 153 -2.73 -0.23 12.84
N PHE A 154 -2.64 -0.39 14.16
CA PHE A 154 -1.57 0.13 15.00
C PHE A 154 -1.05 -1.01 15.87
N GLN A 155 0.21 -1.37 15.70
CA GLN A 155 0.82 -2.46 16.45
C GLN A 155 2.10 -1.96 17.11
N LYS A 156 2.19 -2.08 18.45
CA LYS A 156 3.46 -1.85 19.16
C LYS A 156 4.50 -2.86 18.69
N VAL A 157 5.67 -2.36 18.32
CA VAL A 157 6.83 -3.17 17.92
C VAL A 157 8.08 -2.65 18.64
N ARG A 158 9.20 -3.36 18.49
CA ARG A 158 10.49 -2.81 18.93
C ARG A 158 10.81 -1.57 18.10
N GLY A 159 11.09 -0.44 18.75
CA GLY A 159 11.40 0.82 18.07
C GLY A 159 10.19 1.65 17.67
N GLY A 160 9.01 1.41 18.27
CA GLY A 160 7.86 2.30 18.13
C GLY A 160 6.56 1.58 17.79
N VAL A 161 5.83 2.10 16.80
CA VAL A 161 4.52 1.61 16.37
C VAL A 161 4.56 1.32 14.89
N LEU A 162 4.23 0.09 14.52
CA LEU A 162 3.98 -0.29 13.14
C LEU A 162 2.56 0.11 12.78
N VAL A 163 2.45 1.12 11.91
CA VAL A 163 1.19 1.60 11.36
C VAL A 163 1.02 1.01 9.98
N ARG A 164 -0.14 0.42 9.73
CA ARG A 164 -0.52 -0.06 8.39
C ARG A 164 -1.84 0.53 7.98
N THR A 165 -1.96 0.86 6.71
CA THR A 165 -3.20 1.33 6.11
C THR A 165 -3.48 0.60 4.80
N GLU A 166 -4.75 0.28 4.58
CA GLU A 166 -5.27 -0.29 3.33
C GLU A 166 -6.57 0.41 2.99
N GLU A 167 -6.70 0.82 1.73
CA GLU A 167 -7.88 1.52 1.24
C GLU A 167 -8.33 0.93 -0.09
N THR A 168 -9.65 0.88 -0.28
CA THR A 168 -10.29 0.52 -1.54
C THR A 168 -11.24 1.59 -1.99
N HIS A 169 -11.26 1.83 -3.30
CA HIS A 169 -12.16 2.76 -3.96
C HIS A 169 -13.05 2.04 -4.96
N THR A 170 -14.32 2.43 -5.04
CA THR A 170 -15.25 2.04 -6.08
C THR A 170 -15.87 3.28 -6.74
N GLY A 171 -16.22 3.16 -8.02
CA GLY A 171 -16.78 4.26 -8.79
C GLY A 171 -16.38 4.20 -10.26
N GLU A 172 -17.30 4.56 -11.16
CA GLU A 172 -17.10 4.45 -12.62
C GLU A 172 -15.83 5.16 -13.09
N GLN A 173 -15.54 6.34 -12.53
CA GLN A 173 -14.40 7.15 -12.92
C GLN A 173 -13.05 6.55 -12.52
N VAL A 174 -12.96 5.96 -11.32
CA VAL A 174 -11.72 5.31 -10.83
C VAL A 174 -11.53 3.92 -11.45
N GLU A 175 -12.61 3.26 -11.82
CA GLU A 175 -12.58 1.96 -12.49
C GLU A 175 -12.30 2.06 -14.00
N ALA A 176 -12.49 3.24 -14.60
CA ALA A 176 -12.12 3.48 -16.00
C ALA A 176 -10.61 3.33 -16.27
N ASP A 177 -9.76 3.58 -15.27
CA ASP A 177 -8.31 3.35 -15.31
C ASP A 177 -7.80 2.87 -13.94
N VAL A 178 -8.07 1.59 -13.64
CA VAL A 178 -7.67 0.95 -12.37
C VAL A 178 -6.17 1.07 -12.07
N PRO A 179 -5.24 0.81 -13.01
CA PRO A 179 -3.81 0.98 -12.74
C PRO A 179 -3.45 2.40 -12.33
N TYR A 180 -3.98 3.41 -13.01
CA TYR A 180 -3.73 4.80 -12.69
C TYR A 180 -4.32 5.20 -11.34
N ALA A 181 -5.60 4.90 -11.10
CA ALA A 181 -6.28 5.20 -9.85
C ALA A 181 -5.60 4.53 -8.64
N THR A 182 -5.15 3.28 -8.81
CA THR A 182 -4.38 2.55 -7.79
C THR A 182 -3.05 3.22 -7.48
N ALA A 183 -2.33 3.70 -8.51
CA ALA A 183 -1.06 4.39 -8.33
C ALA A 183 -1.22 5.72 -7.57
N ILE A 184 -2.29 6.48 -7.85
CA ILE A 184 -2.60 7.72 -7.13
C ILE A 184 -3.01 7.44 -5.68
N LEU A 185 -3.85 6.43 -5.46
CA LEU A 185 -4.23 6.01 -4.11
C LEU A 185 -3.01 5.58 -3.29
N GLN A 186 -2.10 4.79 -3.88
CA GLN A 186 -0.85 4.38 -3.23
C GLN A 186 -0.01 5.58 -2.81
N GLN A 187 0.21 6.55 -3.71
CA GLN A 187 0.96 7.78 -3.41
C GLN A 187 0.32 8.59 -2.28
N GLY A 188 -1.02 8.70 -2.27
CA GLY A 188 -1.75 9.39 -1.21
C GLY A 188 -1.59 8.73 0.16
N LEU A 189 -1.66 7.39 0.22
CA LEU A 189 -1.46 6.66 1.48
C LEU A 189 -0.01 6.72 1.98
N GLU A 190 0.97 6.70 1.08
CA GLU A 190 2.39 6.86 1.42
C GLU A 190 2.66 8.26 2.00
N ALA A 191 2.18 9.31 1.33
CA ALA A 191 2.30 10.68 1.81
C ALA A 191 1.64 10.86 3.18
N TRP A 192 0.44 10.28 3.39
CA TRP A 192 -0.23 10.31 4.69
C TRP A 192 0.62 9.66 5.77
N LEU A 193 1.17 8.47 5.53
CA LEU A 193 2.01 7.78 6.51
C LEU A 193 3.30 8.55 6.82
N ASP A 194 3.94 9.14 5.82
CA ASP A 194 5.17 9.92 6.00
C ASP A 194 4.93 11.20 6.81
N GLU A 195 3.83 11.90 6.55
CA GLU A 195 3.41 13.07 7.33
C GLU A 195 3.04 12.68 8.77
N LEU A 196 2.31 11.57 8.96
CA LEU A 196 1.98 11.04 10.29
C LEU A 196 3.24 10.66 11.07
N LYS A 197 4.20 10.01 10.41
CA LYS A 197 5.49 9.64 11.00
C LYS A 197 6.25 10.89 11.46
N THR A 198 6.42 11.85 10.56
CA THR A 198 7.12 13.11 10.84
C THR A 198 6.48 13.85 12.01
N ALA A 199 5.15 13.96 12.00
CA ALA A 199 4.36 14.61 13.03
C ALA A 199 4.49 13.91 14.39
N ALA A 200 4.48 12.58 14.42
CA ALA A 200 4.55 11.81 15.66
C ALA A 200 5.94 11.82 16.28
N GLU A 201 6.99 11.69 15.46
CA GLU A 201 8.38 11.66 15.90
C GLU A 201 8.82 13.03 16.44
N ALA A 202 8.38 14.12 15.82
CA ALA A 202 8.63 15.48 16.30
C ALA A 202 8.01 15.79 17.68
N ARG A 203 6.97 15.05 18.09
CA ARG A 203 6.29 15.21 19.40
C ARG A 203 6.82 14.24 20.46
N SER A 204 7.76 13.38 20.08
CA SER A 204 8.35 12.37 20.97
C SER A 204 9.72 12.80 21.51
N CYS A 205 10.22 13.96 21.07
CA CYS A 205 11.41 14.63 21.56
C CYS A 205 11.15 15.48 22.81
#